data_AF-A0A2V9I8Y9-F1
#
_entry.id   AF-A0A2V9I8Y9-F1
#
_cell.length_a   1.000
_cell.length_b   1.000
_cell.length_c   1.000
_cell.angle_alpha   90.00
_cell.angle_beta   90.00
_cell.angle_gamma   90.00
#
_symmetry.space_group_name_H-M   'P 1'
#
loop_
_entity.id
_entity.type
_entity.pdbx_description
1 polymer ?
#
loop_
_entity_poly.entity_id
_entity_poly.type
_entity_poly.pdbx_seq_one_letter_code
_entity_poly.pdbx_strand_id
1 'polypeptide(L)'
;GPPVETRFADSLAAGEIAVENLTLADLERSAQLLRTYEFLGFVDASIVSVAERLKLRALVTTDRHDFGRVRPNHVAAFRLLP
;
A
#
# COMPACT_ATOMS: atom_id res chain seq x y z
N GLY A 1 5.66 8.91 -21.39
CA GLY A 1 6.43 9.34 -22.56
C GLY A 1 7.89 9.26 -22.20
N PRO A 2 8.79 8.72 -23.05
CA PRO A 2 10.06 8.15 -22.61
C PRO A 2 10.93 9.04 -21.69
N PRO A 3 11.09 10.36 -21.96
CA PRO A 3 11.88 11.22 -21.07
C PRO A 3 11.32 11.41 -19.66
N VAL A 4 10.00 11.30 -19.48
CA VAL A 4 9.34 11.41 -18.17
C VAL A 4 9.56 10.14 -17.36
N GLU A 5 9.48 8.98 -18.01
CA GLU A 5 9.73 7.68 -17.37
C GLU A 5 11.18 7.54 -16.92
N THR A 6 12.15 8.01 -17.74
CA THR A 6 13.56 8.04 -17.34
C THR A 6 13.78 8.90 -16.09
N ARG A 7 13.23 10.13 -16.06
CA ARG A 7 13.37 11.00 -14.87
C ARG A 7 12.72 10.39 -13.63
N PHE A 8 11.59 9.73 -13.79
CA PHE A 8 10.94 9.06 -12.67
C PHE A 8 11.83 7.91 -12.15
N ALA A 9 12.37 7.07 -13.02
CA ALA A 9 13.32 6.02 -12.62
C ALA A 9 14.57 6.59 -11.95
N ASP A 10 15.13 7.68 -12.47
CA ASP A 10 16.28 8.38 -11.87
C ASP A 10 15.94 8.89 -10.45
N SER A 11 14.74 9.45 -10.24
CA SER A 11 14.30 9.92 -8.92
C SER A 11 14.16 8.78 -7.89
N LEU A 12 13.68 7.60 -8.33
CA LEU A 12 13.64 6.40 -7.50
C LEU A 12 15.05 5.94 -7.14
N ALA A 13 15.96 5.89 -8.13
CA ALA A 13 17.34 5.48 -7.91
C ALA A 13 18.12 6.46 -7.01
N ALA A 14 17.78 7.75 -7.06
CA ALA A 14 18.32 8.78 -6.19
C ALA A 14 17.74 8.75 -4.77
N GLY A 15 16.70 7.94 -4.50
CA GLY A 15 16.06 7.82 -3.19
C GLY A 15 15.14 8.98 -2.84
N GLU A 16 14.70 9.78 -3.82
CA GLU A 16 13.74 10.86 -3.61
C GLU A 16 12.37 10.32 -3.16
N ILE A 17 12.07 9.07 -3.52
CA ILE A 17 10.90 8.31 -3.09
C ILE A 17 11.40 7.01 -2.48
N ALA A 18 11.00 6.72 -1.25
CA ALA A 18 11.32 5.47 -0.59
C ALA A 18 10.59 4.30 -1.26
N VAL A 19 11.34 3.29 -1.69
CA VAL A 19 10.82 2.04 -2.24
C VAL A 19 10.87 0.97 -1.15
N GLU A 20 9.69 0.51 -0.73
CA GLU A 20 9.54 -0.51 0.29
C GLU A 20 9.32 -1.88 -0.34
N ASN A 21 10.12 -2.86 0.08
CA ASN A 21 9.94 -4.26 -0.32
C ASN A 21 8.95 -4.96 0.62
N LEU A 22 8.20 -5.91 0.06
CA LEU A 22 7.39 -6.82 0.88
C LEU A 22 8.30 -7.75 1.68
N THR A 23 8.03 -7.83 2.97
CA THR A 23 8.62 -8.82 3.87
C THR A 23 7.76 -10.08 3.91
N LEU A 24 8.28 -11.18 4.45
CA LEU A 24 7.48 -12.40 4.66
C LEU A 24 6.27 -12.13 5.57
N ALA A 25 6.43 -11.29 6.60
CA ALA A 25 5.33 -10.90 7.48
C ALA A 25 4.22 -10.13 6.72
N ASP A 26 4.60 -9.30 5.73
CA ASP A 26 3.62 -8.60 4.90
C ASP A 26 2.84 -9.58 4.01
N LEU A 27 3.49 -10.63 3.50
CA LEU A 27 2.83 -11.68 2.71
C LEU A 27 1.86 -12.50 3.55
N GLU A 28 2.26 -12.89 4.76
CA GLU A 28 1.39 -13.60 5.71
C GLU A 28 0.17 -12.75 6.08
N ARG A 29 0.38 -11.46 6.35
CA ARG A 29 -0.70 -10.53 6.65
C ARG A 29 -1.62 -10.30 5.45
N SER A 30 -1.07 -10.21 4.24
CA SER A 30 -1.85 -10.10 3.00
C SER A 30 -2.76 -11.30 2.82
N ALA A 31 -2.26 -12.51 3.07
CA ALA A 31 -3.07 -13.72 2.99
C ALA A 31 -4.23 -13.73 4.01
N GLN A 32 -4.02 -13.18 5.21
CA GLN A 32 -5.09 -13.01 6.20
C GLN A 32 -6.15 -12.00 5.73
N LEU A 33 -5.73 -10.88 5.15
CA LEU A 33 -6.63 -9.86 4.60
C LEU A 33 -7.47 -10.40 3.46
N LEU A 34 -6.88 -11.15 2.53
CA LEU A 34 -7.60 -11.79 1.41
C LEU A 34 -8.68 -12.77 1.90
N ARG A 35 -8.42 -13.51 2.98
CA ARG A 35 -9.43 -14.38 3.60
C ARG A 35 -10.52 -13.62 4.35
N THR A 36 -10.23 -12.39 4.79
CA THR A 36 -11.17 -11.57 5.57
C THR A 36 -12.05 -10.72 4.65
N TYR A 37 -11.49 -10.24 3.55
CA TYR A 37 -12.11 -9.32 2.60
C TYR A 37 -12.08 -9.94 1.20
N GLU A 38 -13.15 -10.65 0.83
CA GLU A 38 -13.24 -11.36 -0.46
C GLU A 38 -13.14 -10.43 -1.69
N PHE A 39 -13.37 -9.12 -1.49
CA PHE A 39 -13.27 -8.12 -2.55
C PHE A 39 -11.84 -7.58 -2.75
N LEU A 40 -10.90 -7.81 -1.83
CA LEU A 40 -9.54 -7.28 -1.96
C LEU A 40 -8.72 -8.09 -2.96
N GLY A 41 -7.97 -7.39 -3.79
CA GLY A 41 -6.86 -7.96 -4.55
C GLY A 41 -5.61 -8.16 -3.70
N PHE A 42 -4.70 -9.02 -4.16
CA PHE A 42 -3.41 -9.25 -3.48
C PHE A 42 -2.57 -7.97 -3.35
N VAL A 43 -2.57 -7.12 -4.37
CA VAL A 43 -1.82 -5.86 -4.36
C VAL A 43 -2.34 -4.95 -3.25
N ASP A 44 -3.64 -4.74 -3.15
CA ASP A 44 -4.25 -3.89 -2.12
C ASP A 44 -4.01 -4.46 -0.72
N ALA A 45 -4.17 -5.77 -0.55
CA ALA A 45 -3.86 -6.46 0.70
C ALA A 45 -2.38 -6.27 1.12
N SER A 46 -1.45 -6.26 0.15
CA SER A 46 -0.03 -6.02 0.43
C SER A 46 0.26 -4.56 0.81
N ILE A 47 -0.41 -3.59 0.18
CA ILE A 47 -0.34 -2.17 0.57
C ILE A 47 -0.83 -1.99 2.00
N VAL A 48 -1.97 -2.58 2.37
CA VAL A 48 -2.50 -2.52 3.74
C VAL A 48 -1.51 -3.14 4.72
N SER A 49 -0.91 -4.28 4.37
CA SER A 49 0.05 -4.99 5.23
C SER A 49 1.30 -4.13 5.49
N VAL A 50 1.89 -3.54 4.45
CA VAL A 50 3.04 -2.62 4.58
C VAL A 50 2.66 -1.40 5.41
N ALA A 51 1.49 -0.81 5.16
CA ALA A 51 1.02 0.34 5.93
C ALA A 51 0.84 0.00 7.42
N GLU A 52 0.33 -1.18 7.74
CA GLU A 52 0.21 -1.67 9.13
C GLU A 52 1.57 -1.89 9.81
N ARG A 53 2.55 -2.45 9.09
CA ARG A 53 3.92 -2.65 9.58
C ARG A 53 4.60 -1.32 9.84
N LEU A 54 4.53 -0.40 8.89
CA LEU A 54 5.16 0.92 8.95
C LEU A 54 4.35 1.95 9.75
N LYS A 55 3.19 1.56 10.29
CA LYS A 55 2.26 2.43 11.05
C LYS A 55 1.82 3.67 10.27
N LEU A 56 1.69 3.53 8.96
CA LEU A 56 1.23 4.59 8.07
C LEU A 56 -0.28 4.75 8.18
N ARG A 57 -0.71 5.98 8.44
CA ARG A 57 -2.13 6.30 8.64
C ARG A 57 -2.81 6.81 7.38
N ALA A 58 -2.04 7.14 6.33
CA ALA A 58 -2.56 7.74 5.12
C ALA A 58 -2.08 7.00 3.87
N LEU A 59 -2.95 6.89 2.89
CA LEU A 59 -2.68 6.28 1.59
C LEU A 59 -3.02 7.28 0.49
N VAL A 60 -2.13 7.45 -0.48
CA VAL A 60 -2.43 8.21 -1.69
C VAL A 60 -2.94 7.24 -2.74
N THR A 61 -4.25 7.24 -3.00
CA THR A 61 -4.90 6.28 -3.91
C THR A 61 -6.17 6.87 -4.52
N THR A 62 -6.46 6.50 -5.77
CA THR A 62 -7.73 6.79 -6.42
C THR A 62 -8.83 5.79 -6.04
N ASP A 63 -8.46 4.59 -5.58
CA ASP A 63 -9.41 3.61 -5.09
C ASP A 63 -9.77 3.89 -3.63
N ARG A 64 -10.85 4.66 -3.45
CA ARG A 64 -11.38 4.96 -2.12
C ARG A 64 -12.35 3.91 -1.60
N HIS A 65 -12.92 3.12 -2.50
CA HIS A 65 -13.99 2.20 -2.17
C HIS A 65 -13.43 1.01 -1.38
N ASP A 66 -12.42 0.34 -1.90
CA ASP A 66 -11.91 -0.87 -1.26
C ASP A 66 -11.10 -0.53 -0.02
N PHE A 67 -10.18 0.43 -0.11
CA PHE A 67 -9.40 0.88 1.04
C PHE A 67 -10.23 1.51 2.17
N GLY A 68 -11.38 2.13 1.86
CA GLY A 68 -12.28 2.70 2.87
C GLY A 68 -13.03 1.65 3.70
N ARG A 69 -13.19 0.44 3.14
CA ARG A 69 -13.90 -0.69 3.77
C ARG A 69 -12.98 -1.54 4.63
N VAL A 70 -11.66 -1.45 4.44
CA VAL A 70 -10.68 -2.16 5.26
C VAL A 70 -10.52 -1.49 6.64
N ARG A 71 -10.26 -2.30 7.66
CA ARG A 71 -9.96 -1.85 9.03
C ARG A 71 -8.54 -2.26 9.41
N PRO A 72 -7.56 -1.33 9.35
CA PRO A 72 -6.18 -1.62 9.69
C PRO A 72 -6.03 -1.96 11.18
N ASN A 73 -5.10 -2.82 11.54
CA ASN A 73 -4.90 -3.25 12.93
C ASN A 73 -4.37 -2.16 13.90
N HIS A 74 -3.98 -0.99 13.39
CA HIS A 74 -3.30 0.05 14.16
C HIS A 74 -4.00 1.43 14.13
N VAL A 75 -5.06 1.57 13.32
CA VAL A 75 -5.90 2.77 13.22
C VAL A 75 -7.33 2.37 12.87
N ALA A 76 -8.32 3.18 13.26
CA ALA A 76 -9.72 2.88 12.97
C ALA A 76 -10.03 2.83 11.46
N ALA A 77 -9.36 3.66 10.66
CA ALA A 77 -9.42 3.68 9.21
C ALA A 77 -8.20 4.42 8.65
N PHE A 78 -7.86 4.16 7.39
CA PHE A 78 -6.87 4.98 6.69
C PHE A 78 -7.43 6.36 6.33
N ARG A 79 -6.58 7.38 6.38
CA ARG A 79 -6.82 8.68 5.74
C ARG A 79 -6.47 8.55 4.25
N LEU A 80 -7.47 8.39 3.41
CA LEU A 80 -7.28 8.28 1.96
C LEU A 80 -7.10 9.67 1.34
N LEU A 81 -6.07 9.80 0.52
CA LEU A 81 -5.62 11.04 -0.10
C LEU A 81 -5.45 10.88 -1.61
N PRO A 82 -5.48 12.00 -2.36
CA PRO A 82 -6.29 13.16 -1.98
C PRO A 82 -7.76 12.74 -1.91
#